data_AF-A0A7S3NH02-F1
#
_entry.id   AF-A0A7S3NH02-F1
#
_cell.length_a   1.000
_cell.length_b   1.000
_cell.length_c   1.000
_cell.angle_alpha   90.00
_cell.angle_beta   90.00
_cell.angle_gamma   90.00
#
_symmetry.space_group_name_H-M   'P 1'
#
loop_
_entity.id
_entity.type
_entity.pdbx_description
1 polymer ?
#
loop_
_entity_poly.entity_id
_entity_poly.type
_entity_poly.pdbx_seq_one_letter_code
_entity_poly.pdbx_strand_id
1 'polypeptide(L)'
;LTENARACHADLLYQAAGEELAKRAPVDVLRDASSDVLAEIVDRHLEKRQRRTQELAVVTVTGKLLIYDSATGSSLRTVDAHYGGITCVAHSFDGSMVATSSSDDTARLWNAITYECLHTLYHDHEVFNVAFSNLNRSVVASCTFSGLCKIWNISNGDCLKTIESSVFTVAWSPSNETQ
;
A
#
# COMPACT_ATOMS: atom_id res chain seq x y z
N LEU A 1 34.49 -24.82 5.52
CA LEU A 1 33.80 -25.11 4.24
C LEU A 1 34.72 -24.61 3.14
N THR A 2 35.21 -25.53 2.31
CA THR A 2 36.29 -25.36 1.33
C THR A 2 35.99 -24.26 0.31
N GLU A 3 37.02 -23.57 -0.18
CA GLU A 3 36.92 -22.43 -1.12
C GLU A 3 36.03 -22.72 -2.35
N ASN A 4 35.97 -23.98 -2.79
CA ASN A 4 35.10 -24.43 -3.89
C ASN A 4 33.59 -24.31 -3.60
N ALA A 5 33.17 -24.40 -2.33
CA ALA A 5 31.76 -24.25 -1.96
C ALA A 5 31.31 -22.78 -1.94
N ARG A 6 32.23 -21.84 -1.70
CA ARG A 6 31.95 -20.39 -1.77
C ARG A 6 31.82 -19.90 -3.21
N ALA A 7 32.66 -20.41 -4.11
CA ALA A 7 32.59 -20.08 -5.54
C ALA A 7 31.24 -20.52 -6.17
N CYS A 8 30.75 -21.71 -5.84
CA CYS A 8 29.50 -22.22 -6.38
C CYS A 8 28.26 -21.48 -5.85
N HIS A 9 28.30 -20.98 -4.60
CA HIS A 9 27.21 -20.18 -4.03
C HIS A 9 27.17 -18.76 -4.63
N ALA A 10 28.33 -18.17 -4.93
CA ALA A 10 28.42 -16.88 -5.59
C ALA A 10 27.90 -16.94 -7.04
N ASP A 11 28.20 -18.00 -7.79
CA ASP A 11 27.69 -18.19 -9.17
C ASP A 11 26.17 -18.32 -9.23
N LEU A 12 25.55 -19.02 -8.27
CA LEU A 12 24.09 -19.13 -8.18
C LEU A 12 23.42 -17.79 -7.85
N LEU A 13 24.02 -16.99 -6.97
CA LEU A 13 23.54 -15.64 -6.65
C LEU A 13 23.74 -14.68 -7.84
N TYR A 14 24.83 -14.83 -8.60
CA TYR A 14 25.10 -14.04 -9.80
C TYR A 14 24.15 -14.39 -10.95
N GLN A 15 23.83 -15.67 -11.15
CA GLN A 15 22.85 -16.10 -12.15
C GLN A 15 21.42 -15.66 -11.79
N ALA A 16 21.05 -15.70 -10.50
CA ALA A 16 19.73 -15.25 -10.05
C ALA A 16 19.58 -13.71 -10.05
N ALA A 17 20.66 -12.98 -9.76
CA ALA A 17 20.67 -11.51 -9.75
C ALA A 17 20.91 -10.89 -11.14
N GLY A 18 21.53 -11.65 -12.05
CA GLY A 18 21.94 -11.20 -13.39
C GLY A 18 20.80 -10.74 -14.29
N GLU A 19 19.62 -11.38 -14.23
CA GLU A 19 18.48 -11.00 -15.11
C GLU A 19 17.78 -9.69 -14.70
N GLU A 20 17.83 -9.33 -13.42
CA GLU A 20 17.23 -8.09 -12.89
C GLU A 20 18.24 -6.91 -12.89
N LEU A 21 19.53 -7.18 -12.63
CA LEU A 21 20.58 -6.15 -12.62
C LEU A 21 21.04 -5.75 -14.04
N ALA A 22 20.99 -6.65 -15.02
CA ALA A 22 21.36 -6.35 -16.41
C ALA A 22 20.47 -5.29 -17.09
N LYS A 23 19.31 -4.96 -16.50
CA LYS A 23 18.42 -3.90 -17.00
C LYS A 23 18.79 -2.49 -16.52
N ARG A 24 19.71 -2.36 -15.55
CA ARG A 24 19.92 -1.08 -14.82
C ARG A 24 21.36 -0.60 -14.66
N ALA A 25 22.36 -1.40 -15.02
CA ALA A 25 23.74 -0.94 -15.13
C ALA A 25 24.47 -1.68 -16.26
N PRO A 26 25.41 -1.05 -16.98
CA PRO A 26 26.22 -1.73 -17.99
C PRO A 26 26.99 -2.89 -17.36
N VAL A 27 26.89 -4.07 -18.00
CA VAL A 27 27.41 -5.37 -17.55
C VAL A 27 28.90 -5.31 -17.18
N ASP A 28 29.65 -4.38 -17.78
CA ASP A 28 31.08 -4.20 -17.57
C ASP A 28 31.44 -3.68 -16.16
N VAL A 29 30.54 -2.97 -15.49
CA VAL A 29 30.77 -2.43 -14.13
C VAL A 29 30.64 -3.51 -13.04
N LEU A 30 29.86 -4.57 -13.33
CA LEU A 30 29.59 -5.65 -12.37
C LEU A 30 30.65 -6.75 -12.40
N ARG A 31 31.40 -6.87 -13.50
CA ARG A 31 32.41 -7.92 -13.69
C ARG A 31 33.69 -7.69 -12.88
N ASP A 32 34.01 -6.43 -12.58
CA ASP A 32 35.17 -6.04 -11.77
C ASP A 32 34.82 -5.78 -10.29
N ALA A 33 33.55 -5.88 -9.92
CA ALA A 33 33.12 -5.72 -8.54
C ALA A 33 33.46 -6.98 -7.73
N SER A 34 34.19 -6.82 -6.61
CA SER A 34 34.41 -7.91 -5.64
C SER A 34 33.08 -8.55 -5.24
N SER A 35 33.08 -9.87 -4.99
CA SER A 35 31.93 -10.63 -4.49
C SER A 35 31.25 -9.96 -3.30
N ASP A 36 32.01 -9.22 -2.48
CA ASP A 36 31.52 -8.53 -1.29
C ASP A 36 30.66 -7.31 -1.64
N VAL A 37 30.99 -6.59 -2.73
CA VAL A 37 30.24 -5.40 -3.18
C VAL A 37 28.90 -5.83 -3.79
N LEU A 38 28.88 -6.96 -4.49
CA LEU A 38 27.65 -7.50 -5.07
C LEU A 38 26.72 -8.06 -3.99
N ALA A 39 27.26 -8.74 -2.97
CA ALA A 39 26.49 -9.16 -1.81
C ALA A 39 25.87 -7.96 -1.08
N GLU A 40 26.64 -6.89 -0.85
CA GLU A 40 26.14 -5.69 -0.17
C GLU A 40 25.05 -4.95 -0.98
N ILE A 41 25.14 -4.94 -2.31
CA ILE A 41 24.12 -4.35 -3.18
C ILE A 41 22.85 -5.20 -3.17
N VAL A 42 22.98 -6.53 -3.25
CA VAL A 42 21.84 -7.46 -3.19
C VAL A 42 21.18 -7.40 -1.81
N ASP A 43 21.95 -7.33 -0.73
CA ASP A 43 21.45 -7.19 0.64
C ASP A 43 20.74 -5.84 0.81
N ARG A 44 21.33 -4.73 0.35
CA ARG A 44 20.62 -3.43 0.36
C ARG A 44 19.35 -3.44 -0.49
N HIS A 45 19.31 -4.21 -1.56
CA HIS A 45 18.13 -4.34 -2.41
C HIS A 45 17.05 -5.23 -1.77
N LEU A 46 17.47 -6.32 -1.12
CA LEU A 46 16.62 -7.22 -0.34
C LEU A 46 16.06 -6.50 0.88
N GLU A 47 16.87 -5.78 1.65
CA GLU A 47 16.43 -4.95 2.77
C GLU A 47 15.48 -3.83 2.33
N LYS A 48 15.75 -3.17 1.19
CA LYS A 48 14.81 -2.20 0.59
C LYS A 48 13.51 -2.86 0.13
N ARG A 49 13.54 -4.10 -0.35
CA ARG A 49 12.35 -4.91 -0.65
C ARG A 49 11.64 -5.41 0.62
N GLN A 50 12.36 -5.63 1.71
CA GLN A 50 11.82 -6.13 2.97
C GLN A 50 11.13 -5.02 3.78
N ARG A 51 11.59 -3.77 3.64
CA ARG A 51 10.87 -2.58 4.12
C ARG A 51 9.61 -2.25 3.32
N ARG A 52 9.37 -2.88 2.16
CA ARG A 52 8.29 -2.42 1.25
C ARG A 52 6.87 -2.67 1.74
N THR A 53 6.64 -3.53 2.72
CA THR A 53 5.32 -3.66 3.39
C THR A 53 5.45 -4.60 4.57
N GLN A 54 5.68 -4.04 5.76
CA GLN A 54 5.56 -4.76 7.04
C GLN A 54 4.67 -3.98 8.03
N GLU A 55 3.78 -3.12 7.53
CA GLU A 55 2.86 -2.33 8.37
C GLU A 55 1.42 -2.75 8.07
N LEU A 56 0.72 -3.22 9.11
CA LEU A 56 -0.71 -3.52 9.09
C LEU A 56 -1.46 -2.40 9.79
N ALA A 57 -2.46 -1.83 9.11
CA ALA A 57 -3.40 -0.92 9.74
C ALA A 57 -4.59 -1.70 10.30
N VAL A 58 -4.86 -1.53 11.58
CA VAL A 58 -5.98 -2.09 12.32
C VAL A 58 -6.85 -0.96 12.84
N VAL A 59 -8.16 -1.14 12.81
CA VAL A 59 -9.13 -0.10 13.14
C VAL A 59 -9.87 -0.42 14.44
N THR A 60 -10.23 0.62 15.20
CA THR A 60 -11.00 0.47 16.44
C THR A 60 -12.37 1.13 16.37
N VAL A 61 -13.26 0.71 17.27
CA VAL A 61 -14.60 1.29 17.46
C VAL A 61 -14.57 2.76 17.88
N THR A 62 -13.43 3.25 18.38
CA THR A 62 -13.25 4.61 18.92
C THR A 62 -12.70 5.62 17.92
N GLY A 63 -12.70 5.29 16.62
CA GLY A 63 -12.18 6.19 15.59
C GLY A 63 -10.65 6.23 15.47
N LYS A 64 -9.97 5.32 16.16
CA LYS A 64 -8.49 5.25 16.15
C LYS A 64 -8.01 4.25 15.12
N LEU A 65 -6.97 4.66 14.39
CA LEU A 65 -6.21 3.81 13.50
C LEU A 65 -4.93 3.36 14.22
N LEU A 66 -4.82 2.06 14.46
CA LEU A 66 -3.68 1.43 15.10
C LEU A 66 -2.78 0.81 14.03
N ILE A 67 -1.51 1.13 14.05
CA ILE A 67 -0.51 0.62 13.10
C ILE A 67 0.35 -0.39 13.82
N TYR A 68 0.50 -1.57 13.22
CA TYR A 68 1.26 -2.69 13.74
C TYR A 68 2.31 -3.16 12.76
N ASP A 69 3.44 -3.62 13.29
CA ASP A 69 4.42 -4.36 12.52
C ASP A 69 3.90 -5.77 12.25
N SER A 70 3.82 -6.18 10.98
CA SER A 70 3.23 -7.46 10.61
C SER A 70 4.10 -8.67 10.96
N ALA A 71 5.41 -8.50 11.09
CA ALA A 71 6.32 -9.59 11.43
C ALA A 71 6.28 -9.91 12.92
N THR A 72 6.22 -8.88 13.76
CA THR A 72 6.35 -8.99 15.22
C THR A 72 5.02 -8.85 15.95
N GLY A 73 3.99 -8.27 15.29
CA GLY A 73 2.73 -7.92 15.94
C GLY A 73 2.85 -6.74 16.92
N SER A 74 3.97 -6.02 16.91
CA SER A 74 4.22 -4.91 17.84
C SER A 74 3.47 -3.66 17.40
N SER A 75 2.89 -2.91 18.35
CA SER A 75 2.26 -1.63 18.04
C SER A 75 3.32 -0.59 17.69
N LEU A 76 3.19 0.00 16.50
CA LEU A 76 4.10 1.03 16.00
C LEU A 76 3.56 2.43 16.29
N ARG A 77 2.26 2.65 16.05
CA ARG A 77 1.64 3.97 16.14
C ARG A 77 0.13 3.87 16.40
N THR A 78 -0.42 4.91 17.04
CA THR A 78 -1.86 5.14 17.13
C THR A 78 -2.18 6.53 16.58
N VAL A 79 -3.21 6.63 15.75
CA VAL A 79 -3.65 7.89 15.12
C VAL A 79 -5.13 8.09 15.42
N ASP A 80 -5.50 9.28 15.90
CA ASP A 80 -6.91 9.68 16.03
C ASP A 80 -7.43 10.04 14.63
N ALA A 81 -8.01 9.06 13.95
CA ALA A 81 -8.31 9.15 12.53
C ALA A 81 -9.68 9.75 12.25
N HIS A 82 -10.68 9.39 13.04
CA HIS A 82 -12.09 9.77 12.88
C HIS A 82 -12.73 10.13 14.22
N TYR A 83 -13.85 10.86 14.17
CA TYR A 83 -14.66 11.17 15.35
C TYR A 83 -15.67 10.08 15.70
N GLY A 84 -16.00 9.23 14.71
CA GLY A 84 -16.84 8.05 14.84
C GLY A 84 -16.04 6.76 14.68
N GLY A 85 -16.72 5.62 14.76
CA GLY A 85 -16.08 4.32 14.55
C GLY A 85 -15.59 4.19 13.12
N ILE A 86 -14.41 3.62 12.92
CA ILE A 86 -13.91 3.31 11.57
C ILE A 86 -14.57 2.01 11.12
N THR A 87 -15.21 2.04 9.96
CA THR A 87 -15.99 0.93 9.40
C THR A 87 -15.17 0.09 8.41
N CYS A 88 -14.24 0.71 7.68
CA CYS A 88 -13.36 0.02 6.74
C CYS A 88 -12.02 0.74 6.57
N VAL A 89 -10.97 -0.03 6.26
CA VAL A 89 -9.64 0.43 5.88
C VAL A 89 -9.20 -0.25 4.59
N ALA A 90 -8.56 0.51 3.70
CA ALA A 90 -7.99 0.00 2.46
C ALA A 90 -6.58 0.58 2.24
N HIS A 91 -5.69 -0.21 1.64
CA HIS A 91 -4.36 0.25 1.24
C HIS A 91 -4.31 0.46 -0.27
N SER A 92 -3.56 1.47 -0.71
CA SER A 92 -3.26 1.60 -2.14
C SER A 92 -2.37 0.46 -2.60
N PHE A 93 -2.44 0.11 -3.89
CA PHE A 93 -1.65 -1.00 -4.44
C PHE A 93 -0.14 -0.81 -4.27
N ASP A 94 0.34 0.42 -4.30
CA ASP A 94 1.75 0.75 -4.08
C ASP A 94 2.14 0.90 -2.59
N GLY A 95 1.18 0.75 -1.68
CA GLY A 95 1.37 0.89 -0.24
C GLY A 95 1.68 2.32 0.22
N SER A 96 1.57 3.32 -0.66
CA SER A 96 1.89 4.71 -0.32
C SER A 96 0.75 5.44 0.41
N MET A 97 -0.47 4.92 0.33
CA MET A 97 -1.66 5.53 0.91
C MET A 97 -2.53 4.52 1.65
N VAL A 98 -3.22 5.02 2.67
CA VAL A 98 -4.28 4.32 3.37
C VAL A 98 -5.56 5.13 3.22
N ALA A 99 -6.69 4.47 3.04
CA ALA A 99 -8.01 5.07 3.07
C ALA A 99 -8.80 4.47 4.24
N THR A 100 -9.51 5.31 4.97
CA THR A 100 -10.42 4.89 6.04
C THR A 100 -11.82 5.44 5.77
N SER A 101 -12.84 4.74 6.23
CA SER A 101 -14.23 5.20 6.22
C SER A 101 -14.83 5.06 7.61
N SER A 102 -15.82 5.89 7.93
CA SER A 102 -16.35 5.98 9.29
C SER A 102 -17.83 6.31 9.34
N SER A 103 -18.42 6.00 10.50
CA SER A 103 -19.74 6.45 10.92
C SER A 103 -19.81 7.95 11.24
N ASP A 104 -18.73 8.72 11.04
CA ASP A 104 -18.73 10.19 11.14
C ASP A 104 -19.04 10.89 9.81
N ASP A 105 -19.67 10.16 8.89
CA ASP A 105 -20.03 10.60 7.53
C ASP A 105 -18.81 10.96 6.65
N THR A 106 -17.61 10.56 7.03
CA THR A 106 -16.40 10.81 6.24
C THR A 106 -15.64 9.55 5.87
N ALA A 107 -15.02 9.61 4.68
CA ALA A 107 -13.84 8.81 4.38
C ALA A 107 -12.61 9.73 4.41
N ARG A 108 -11.45 9.21 4.76
CA ARG A 108 -10.20 9.98 4.80
C ARG A 108 -9.09 9.25 4.07
N LEU A 109 -8.25 10.02 3.38
CA LEU A 109 -7.05 9.55 2.71
C LEU A 109 -5.83 9.97 3.52
N TRP A 110 -4.91 9.04 3.70
CA TRP A 110 -3.75 9.18 4.56
C TRP A 110 -2.49 8.83 3.79
N ASN A 111 -1.40 9.51 4.10
CA ASN A 111 -0.08 9.05 3.72
C ASN A 111 0.28 7.81 4.55
N ALA A 112 0.66 6.69 3.93
CA ALA A 112 0.93 5.45 4.66
C ALA A 112 2.24 5.46 5.47
N ILE A 113 3.13 6.42 5.23
CA ILE A 113 4.42 6.54 5.93
C ILE A 113 4.29 7.54 7.09
N THR A 114 3.75 8.72 6.82
CA THR A 114 3.63 9.78 7.84
C THR A 114 2.36 9.65 8.67
N TYR A 115 1.34 8.95 8.15
CA TYR A 115 -0.02 8.88 8.68
C TYR A 115 -0.68 10.25 8.84
N GLU A 116 -0.27 11.22 8.02
CA GLU A 116 -0.94 12.51 7.91
C GLU A 116 -2.19 12.39 7.03
N CYS A 117 -3.27 13.05 7.46
CA CYS A 117 -4.49 13.15 6.68
C CYS A 117 -4.26 14.06 5.47
N LEU A 118 -4.37 13.51 4.28
CA LEU A 118 -4.21 14.23 3.02
C LEU A 118 -5.54 14.86 2.59
N HIS A 119 -6.63 14.09 2.66
CA HIS A 119 -7.97 14.54 2.25
C HIS A 119 -9.05 13.96 3.16
N THR A 120 -10.08 14.77 3.42
CA THR A 120 -11.33 14.33 4.04
C THR A 120 -12.44 14.39 2.99
N LEU A 121 -13.07 13.24 2.75
CA LEU A 121 -14.08 13.00 1.73
C LEU A 121 -15.45 12.94 2.40
N TYR A 122 -16.27 13.96 2.16
CA TYR A 122 -17.53 14.16 2.87
C TYR A 122 -18.72 13.45 2.21
N HIS A 123 -19.48 12.72 3.02
CA HIS A 123 -20.76 12.13 2.67
C HIS A 123 -21.89 12.71 3.51
N ASP A 124 -23.12 12.48 3.08
CA ASP A 124 -24.33 12.92 3.80
C ASP A 124 -24.80 11.89 4.84
N HIS A 125 -24.18 10.72 4.86
CA HIS A 125 -24.48 9.59 5.73
C HIS A 125 -23.24 8.75 5.98
N GLU A 126 -23.33 7.89 7.00
CA GLU A 126 -22.27 7.00 7.46
C GLU A 126 -21.64 6.23 6.30
N VAL A 127 -20.31 6.28 6.21
CA VAL A 127 -19.54 5.60 5.18
C VAL A 127 -19.18 4.22 5.68
N PHE A 128 -19.57 3.18 4.94
CA PHE A 128 -19.39 1.79 5.33
C PHE A 128 -18.20 1.12 4.67
N ASN A 129 -17.81 1.61 3.50
CA ASN A 129 -16.75 1.00 2.72
C ASN A 129 -15.94 2.05 1.98
N VAL A 130 -14.67 1.73 1.76
CA VAL A 130 -13.75 2.50 0.93
C VAL A 130 -12.79 1.54 0.23
N ALA A 131 -12.52 1.78 -1.05
CA ALA A 131 -11.65 0.91 -1.85
C ALA A 131 -10.88 1.70 -2.90
N PHE A 132 -9.56 1.47 -2.95
CA PHE A 132 -8.70 1.97 -4.02
C PHE A 132 -8.95 1.20 -5.32
N SER A 133 -8.92 1.91 -6.45
CA SER A 133 -8.95 1.24 -7.74
C SER A 133 -7.63 0.54 -8.02
N ASN A 134 -7.71 -0.74 -8.38
CA ASN A 134 -6.55 -1.53 -8.78
C ASN A 134 -5.99 -1.11 -10.15
N LEU A 135 -6.88 -0.61 -11.04
CA LEU A 135 -6.53 -0.22 -12.39
C LEU A 135 -6.19 1.27 -12.48
N ASN A 136 -7.07 2.13 -11.97
CA ASN A 136 -6.90 3.57 -12.00
C ASN A 136 -6.34 4.09 -10.66
N ARG A 137 -5.03 4.20 -10.56
CA ARG A 137 -4.31 4.66 -9.36
C ARG A 137 -4.64 6.09 -8.91
N SER A 138 -5.43 6.85 -9.67
CA SER A 138 -5.86 8.20 -9.31
C SER A 138 -7.19 8.28 -8.59
N VAL A 139 -7.91 7.15 -8.43
CA VAL A 139 -9.25 7.16 -7.85
C VAL A 139 -9.47 6.19 -6.69
N VAL A 140 -10.33 6.62 -5.78
CA VAL A 140 -10.86 5.82 -4.67
C VAL A 140 -12.38 5.84 -4.74
N ALA A 141 -13.02 4.74 -4.37
CA ALA A 141 -14.46 4.66 -4.22
C ALA A 141 -14.83 4.56 -2.75
N SER A 142 -15.95 5.14 -2.37
CA SER A 142 -16.55 4.95 -1.05
C SER A 142 -18.06 4.81 -1.17
N CYS A 143 -18.70 4.13 -0.21
CA CYS A 143 -20.14 3.96 -0.19
C CYS A 143 -20.75 4.15 1.19
N THR A 144 -21.96 4.71 1.21
CA THR A 144 -22.73 4.97 2.43
C THR A 144 -23.79 3.91 2.67
N PHE A 145 -24.35 3.88 3.89
CA PHE A 145 -25.52 3.07 4.20
C PHE A 145 -26.75 3.43 3.37
N SER A 146 -26.87 4.71 2.98
CA SER A 146 -28.01 5.20 2.19
C SER A 146 -27.99 4.75 0.72
N GLY A 147 -26.97 3.99 0.31
CA GLY A 147 -26.81 3.55 -1.07
C GLY A 147 -26.20 4.62 -1.99
N LEU A 148 -25.45 5.57 -1.44
CA LEU A 148 -24.70 6.53 -2.24
C LEU A 148 -23.24 6.11 -2.31
N CYS A 149 -22.81 5.71 -3.51
CA CYS A 149 -21.41 5.46 -3.81
C CYS A 149 -20.80 6.70 -4.47
N LYS A 150 -19.63 7.14 -4.02
CA LYS A 150 -18.89 8.23 -4.66
C LYS A 150 -17.53 7.75 -5.15
N ILE A 151 -17.10 8.27 -6.29
CA ILE A 151 -15.75 8.11 -6.83
C ILE A 151 -15.02 9.43 -6.64
N TRP A 152 -13.83 9.37 -6.08
CA TRP A 152 -13.04 10.52 -5.70
C TRP A 152 -11.70 10.51 -6.41
N ASN A 153 -11.18 11.70 -6.69
CA ASN A 153 -9.81 11.88 -7.12
C ASN A 153 -8.89 11.94 -5.90
N ILE A 154 -7.88 11.09 -5.90
CA ILE A 154 -6.93 10.94 -4.80
C ILE A 154 -6.03 12.17 -4.64
N SER A 155 -5.67 12.86 -5.73
CA SER A 155 -4.68 13.94 -5.68
C SER A 155 -5.23 15.22 -5.06
N ASN A 156 -6.49 15.54 -5.33
CA ASN A 156 -7.12 16.77 -4.88
C ASN A 156 -8.32 16.57 -3.94
N GLY A 157 -8.79 15.32 -3.75
CA GLY A 157 -9.93 15.02 -2.87
C GLY A 157 -11.30 15.30 -3.48
N ASP A 158 -11.38 15.68 -4.77
CA ASP A 158 -12.64 16.06 -5.40
C ASP A 158 -13.54 14.84 -5.66
N CYS A 159 -14.85 15.02 -5.49
CA CYS A 159 -15.86 14.06 -5.90
C CYS A 159 -16.04 14.10 -7.41
N LEU A 160 -15.61 13.05 -8.11
CA LEU A 160 -15.72 12.92 -9.56
C LEU A 160 -17.11 12.44 -10.00
N LYS A 161 -17.72 11.54 -9.21
CA LYS A 161 -19.01 10.93 -9.56
C LYS A 161 -19.75 10.49 -8.31
N THR A 162 -21.06 10.70 -8.31
CA THR A 162 -21.99 10.10 -7.35
C THR A 162 -22.84 9.08 -8.09
N ILE A 163 -23.03 7.91 -7.49
CA ILE A 163 -23.75 6.76 -8.04
C ILE A 163 -24.76 6.33 -6.98
N GLU A 164 -26.03 6.33 -7.35
CA GLU A 164 -27.08 5.77 -6.52
C GLU A 164 -27.17 4.27 -6.78
N SER A 165 -27.04 3.48 -5.72
CA SER A 165 -27.05 2.03 -5.79
C SER A 165 -27.41 1.46 -4.42
N SER A 166 -28.32 0.49 -4.36
CA SER A 166 -28.66 -0.21 -3.09
C SER A 166 -27.54 -1.14 -2.57
N VAL A 167 -26.29 -0.88 -2.94
CA VAL A 167 -25.15 -1.75 -2.66
C VAL A 167 -24.28 -1.13 -1.56
N PHE A 168 -24.10 -1.90 -0.48
CA PHE A 168 -23.35 -1.49 0.72
C PHE A 168 -21.84 -1.76 0.64
N THR A 169 -21.36 -2.33 -0.47
CA THR A 169 -19.96 -2.72 -0.64
C THR A 169 -19.45 -2.26 -1.99
N VAL A 170 -18.20 -1.82 -2.03
CA VAL A 170 -17.51 -1.51 -3.27
C VAL A 170 -16.23 -2.33 -3.35
N ALA A 171 -16.07 -3.03 -4.45
CA ALA A 171 -14.84 -3.75 -4.78
C ALA A 171 -14.52 -3.46 -6.24
N TRP A 172 -13.24 -3.19 -6.50
CA TRP A 172 -12.76 -3.04 -7.86
C TRP A 172 -12.44 -4.40 -8.42
N SER A 173 -12.80 -4.65 -9.68
CA SER A 173 -12.41 -5.88 -10.35
C SER A 173 -10.88 -6.00 -10.36
N PRO A 174 -10.33 -7.20 -10.13
CA PRO A 174 -8.88 -7.40 -10.16
C PRO A 174 -8.32 -7.51 -11.59
N SER A 175 -9.14 -7.33 -12.63
CA SER A 175 -8.77 -7.57 -14.01
C SER A 175 -7.89 -6.45 -14.57
N ASN A 176 -6.71 -6.82 -15.08
CA ASN A 176 -5.86 -5.99 -15.93
C ASN A 176 -6.41 -5.81 -17.36
N GLU A 177 -7.68 -6.07 -17.60
CA GLU A 177 -8.27 -6.03 -18.94
C GLU A 177 -9.23 -4.86 -19.07
N THR A 178 -8.84 -3.97 -19.98
CA THR A 178 -9.61 -2.90 -20.58
C THR A 178 -10.98 -3.38 -21.07
N GLN A 179 -12.03 -2.65 -20.71
CA GLN A 179 -13.19 -2.44 -21.58
C GLN A 179 -13.53 -0.95 -21.62
#